data_AF-A0A7X5KNY5-F1
#
_entry.id   AF-A0A7X5KNY5-F1
#
_cell.length_a   1.000
_cell.length_b   1.000
_cell.length_c   1.000
_cell.angle_alpha   90.00
_cell.angle_beta   90.00
_cell.angle_gamma   90.00
#
_symmetry.space_group_name_H-M   'P 1'
#
loop_
_entity.id
_entity.type
_entity.pdbx_description
1 polymer ?
#
loop_
_entity_poly.entity_id
_entity_poly.type
_entity_poly.pdbx_seq_one_letter_code
_entity_poly.pdbx_strand_id
1 'polypeptide(L)'
;MTLKERQNLLTQITVFINSLSVEDETMAPTEPKAAEKIELLTIKECAEAVNGLSEHTVRQLIAQSKLPHIRTGAGKRGKILIPKAALLEYFGG
;
A
#
# COMPACT_ATOMS: atom_id res chain seq x y z
N MET A 1 -10.75 -3.19 -49.53
CA MET A 1 -9.91 -3.91 -48.57
C MET A 1 -9.01 -4.90 -49.31
N THR A 2 -8.05 -4.37 -50.06
CA THR A 2 -6.96 -5.17 -50.63
C THR A 2 -6.09 -5.76 -49.53
N LEU A 3 -5.34 -6.82 -49.81
CA LEU A 3 -4.46 -7.45 -48.81
C LEU A 3 -3.39 -6.47 -48.28
N LYS A 4 -2.96 -5.54 -49.15
CA LYS A 4 -2.05 -4.44 -48.82
C LYS A 4 -2.68 -3.42 -47.85
N GLU A 5 -3.94 -3.05 -48.05
CA GLU A 5 -4.67 -2.17 -47.13
C GLU A 5 -4.78 -2.78 -45.72
N ARG A 6 -5.03 -4.09 -45.63
CA ARG A 6 -5.10 -4.80 -44.34
C ARG A 6 -3.76 -4.87 -43.63
N GLN A 7 -2.67 -5.09 -44.38
CA GLN A 7 -1.31 -5.08 -43.83
C GLN A 7 -0.93 -3.69 -43.32
N ASN A 8 -1.24 -2.65 -44.08
CA ASN A 8 -0.97 -1.26 -43.68
C ASN A 8 -1.74 -0.90 -42.38
N LEU A 9 -3.02 -1.27 -42.29
CA LEU A 9 -3.80 -1.09 -41.06
C LEU A 9 -3.19 -1.81 -39.86
N LEU A 10 -2.76 -3.06 -40.05
CA LEU A 10 -2.07 -3.82 -38.99
C LEU A 10 -0.79 -3.13 -38.52
N THR A 11 0.04 -2.64 -39.46
CA THR A 11 1.27 -1.92 -39.09
C THR A 11 0.98 -0.64 -38.31
N GLN A 12 -0.05 0.12 -38.71
CA GLN A 12 -0.46 1.34 -38.01
C GLN A 12 -0.95 1.04 -36.59
N ILE A 13 -1.75 -0.01 -36.41
CA ILE A 13 -2.23 -0.43 -35.09
C ILE A 13 -1.06 -0.86 -34.19
N THR A 14 -0.10 -1.63 -34.71
CA THR A 14 1.07 -2.06 -33.91
C THR A 14 1.94 -0.89 -33.45
N VAL A 15 2.15 0.11 -34.32
CA VAL A 15 2.93 1.31 -33.96
C VAL A 15 2.19 2.13 -32.90
N PHE A 16 0.86 2.25 -33.01
CA PHE A 16 0.06 2.96 -32.03
C PHE A 16 0.10 2.29 -30.65
N ILE A 17 -0.07 0.97 -30.59
CA ILE A 17 0.04 0.20 -29.33
C ILE A 17 1.43 0.39 -28.71
N ASN A 18 2.50 0.23 -29.50
CA ASN A 18 3.85 0.43 -28.99
C ASN A 18 4.10 1.86 -28.49
N SER A 19 3.50 2.88 -29.12
CA SER A 19 3.60 4.27 -28.67
C SER A 19 2.87 4.53 -27.36
N LEU A 20 1.76 3.82 -27.10
CA LEU A 20 1.03 3.88 -25.83
C LEU A 20 1.69 3.04 -24.73
N SER A 21 2.47 2.02 -25.09
CA SER A 21 3.19 1.16 -24.14
C SER A 21 4.50 1.76 -23.60
N VAL A 22 4.86 3.01 -23.95
CA VAL A 22 6.11 3.66 -23.49
C VAL A 22 6.03 4.18 -22.04
N GLU A 23 4.89 4.03 -21.35
CA GLU A 23 4.78 4.50 -19.95
C GLU A 23 5.17 3.48 -18.86
N ASP A 24 5.63 2.26 -19.19
CA ASP A 24 5.99 1.27 -18.15
C ASP A 24 7.24 0.42 -18.46
N GLU A 25 8.28 0.99 -19.09
CA GLU A 25 9.61 0.32 -19.20
C GLU A 25 10.66 0.84 -18.19
N THR A 26 10.23 1.20 -16.98
CA THR A 26 11.12 1.25 -15.80
C THR A 26 10.53 0.56 -14.57
N MET A 27 9.74 -0.50 -14.76
CA MET A 27 9.54 -1.46 -13.70
C MET A 27 9.75 -2.85 -14.27
N ALA A 28 10.98 -3.34 -14.09
CA ALA A 28 11.25 -4.77 -14.09
C ALA A 28 10.08 -5.49 -13.38
N PRO A 29 9.73 -6.73 -13.77
CA PRO A 29 8.87 -7.56 -12.95
C PRO A 29 9.61 -7.75 -11.64
N THR A 30 9.39 -6.86 -10.68
CA THR A 30 9.73 -7.10 -9.30
C THR A 30 8.87 -8.29 -8.96
N GLU A 31 9.51 -9.45 -8.95
CA GLU A 31 9.16 -10.58 -8.10
C GLU A 31 8.31 -10.06 -6.94
N PRO A 32 7.13 -10.64 -6.62
CA PRO A 32 6.26 -10.13 -5.57
C PRO A 32 7.13 -9.92 -4.34
N LYS A 33 7.47 -8.66 -4.08
CA LYS A 33 8.62 -8.28 -3.26
C LYS A 33 8.43 -9.00 -1.95
N ALA A 34 9.26 -10.03 -1.72
CA ALA A 34 9.00 -11.10 -0.77
C ALA A 34 8.38 -10.51 0.48
N ALA A 35 7.06 -10.73 0.67
CA ALA A 35 6.18 -9.96 1.56
C ALA A 35 6.98 -9.40 2.74
N GLU A 36 7.40 -8.13 2.62
CA GLU A 36 8.19 -7.48 3.67
C GLU A 36 7.37 -7.66 4.94
N LYS A 37 7.94 -8.33 5.95
CA LYS A 37 7.18 -8.78 7.12
C LYS A 37 6.50 -7.58 7.75
N ILE A 38 5.20 -7.39 7.48
CA ILE A 38 4.44 -6.26 8.01
C ILE A 38 4.20 -6.58 9.48
N GLU A 39 5.06 -6.02 10.33
CA GLU A 39 4.91 -6.12 11.78
C GLU A 39 3.71 -5.28 12.21
N LEU A 40 2.68 -5.97 12.71
CA LEU A 40 1.50 -5.36 13.29
C LEU A 40 1.63 -5.33 14.82
N LEU A 41 1.58 -4.14 15.41
CA LEU A 41 1.62 -3.94 16.85
C LEU A 41 0.21 -3.74 17.40
N THR A 42 -0.01 -4.25 18.59
CA THR A 42 -1.17 -3.92 19.41
C THR A 42 -0.98 -2.56 20.08
N ILE A 43 -2.08 -1.95 20.55
CA ILE A 43 -2.04 -0.64 21.24
C ILE A 43 -1.02 -0.59 22.39
N LYS A 44 -0.83 -1.68 23.13
CA LYS A 44 0.13 -1.76 24.23
C LYS A 44 1.56 -1.66 23.73
N GLU A 45 1.88 -2.47 22.73
CA GLU A 45 3.21 -2.48 22.11
C GLU A 45 3.47 -1.15 21.38
N CYS A 46 2.45 -0.48 20.86
CA CYS A 46 2.59 0.87 20.29
C CYS A 46 3.01 1.90 21.34
N ALA A 47 2.44 1.83 22.54
CA ALA A 47 2.78 2.71 23.66
C ALA A 47 4.20 2.43 24.20
N GLU A 48 4.65 1.16 24.14
CA GLU A 48 6.02 0.78 24.50
C GLU A 48 7.04 1.14 23.41
N ALA A 49 6.64 1.07 22.13
CA ALA A 49 7.53 1.36 21.01
C ALA A 49 7.90 2.84 20.87
N VAL A 50 7.01 3.74 21.30
CA VAL A 50 7.25 5.19 21.25
C VAL A 50 7.20 5.77 22.67
N ASN A 51 8.38 6.12 23.19
CA ASN A 51 8.51 6.68 24.54
C ASN A 51 7.64 7.94 24.71
N GLY A 52 6.75 7.92 25.71
CA GLY A 52 5.88 9.05 26.06
C GLY A 52 4.44 8.97 25.53
N LEU A 53 4.08 7.93 24.77
CA LEU A 53 2.69 7.68 24.38
C LEU A 53 1.94 6.82 25.39
N SER A 54 0.72 7.25 25.74
CA SER A 54 -0.20 6.43 26.52
C SER A 54 -1.11 5.60 25.63
N GLU A 55 -1.57 4.44 26.11
CA GLU A 55 -2.58 3.63 25.42
C GLU A 55 -3.85 4.44 25.07
N HIS A 56 -4.21 5.41 25.92
CA HIS A 56 -5.38 6.25 25.70
C HIS A 56 -5.18 7.19 24.51
N THR A 57 -4.00 7.81 24.41
CA THR A 57 -3.64 8.68 23.28
C THR A 57 -3.66 7.91 21.97
N VAL A 58 -3.11 6.69 21.94
CA VAL A 58 -3.14 5.82 20.76
C VAL A 58 -4.58 5.52 20.34
N ARG A 59 -5.48 5.21 21.29
CA ARG A 59 -6.91 5.02 21.00
C ARG A 59 -7.58 6.27 20.45
N GLN A 60 -7.24 7.46 20.95
CA GLN A 60 -7.76 8.71 20.41
C GLN A 60 -7.28 8.95 18.97
N LEU A 61 -6.01 8.67 18.67
CA LEU A 61 -5.47 8.81 17.31
C LEU A 61 -6.17 7.87 16.30
N ILE A 62 -6.46 6.64 16.73
CA ILE A 62 -7.26 5.69 15.94
C ILE A 62 -8.69 6.20 15.74
N ALA A 63 -9.34 6.71 16.79
CA ALA A 63 -10.70 7.25 16.71
C ALA A 63 -10.77 8.49 15.80
N GLN A 64 -9.70 9.28 15.75
CA GLN A 64 -9.50 10.42 14.84
C GLN A 64 -9.04 9.99 13.44
N SER A 65 -8.93 8.69 13.15
CA SER A 65 -8.49 8.13 11.85
C SER A 65 -7.13 8.65 11.36
N LYS A 66 -6.24 9.06 12.28
CA LYS A 66 -4.90 9.57 11.95
C LYS A 66 -3.87 8.47 11.69
N LEU A 67 -4.14 7.26 12.17
CA LEU A 67 -3.28 6.10 12.01
C LEU A 67 -4.04 4.97 11.29
N PRO A 68 -3.40 4.31 10.30
CA PRO A 68 -3.97 3.12 9.68
C PRO A 68 -4.06 2.00 10.71
N HIS A 69 -5.20 1.33 10.79
CA HIS A 69 -5.43 0.29 11.78
C HIS A 69 -6.35 -0.80 11.24
N ILE A 70 -6.13 -2.02 11.74
CA ILE A 70 -6.96 -3.19 11.46
C ILE A 70 -7.60 -3.61 12.78
N ARG A 71 -8.92 -3.80 12.76
CA ARG A 71 -9.65 -4.33 13.92
C ARG A 71 -9.80 -5.84 13.76
N THR A 72 -9.11 -6.60 14.59
CA THR A 72 -9.23 -8.05 14.66
C THR A 72 -10.26 -8.41 15.74
N GLY A 73 -11.48 -8.70 15.31
CA GLY A 73 -12.59 -9.19 16.14
C GLY A 73 -13.94 -8.54 15.80
N ALA A 74 -15.01 -9.31 15.90
CA ALA A 74 -16.37 -8.92 15.49
C ALA A 74 -17.08 -7.88 16.41
N GLY A 75 -16.35 -7.23 17.32
CA GLY A 75 -16.94 -6.37 18.35
C GLY A 75 -16.26 -5.01 18.55
N LYS A 76 -16.97 -4.09 19.20
CA LYS A 76 -16.47 -2.74 19.55
C LYS A 76 -15.20 -2.78 20.43
N ARG A 77 -14.96 -3.86 21.17
CA ARG A 77 -13.76 -4.07 22.00
C ARG A 77 -12.73 -5.02 21.37
N GLY A 78 -12.85 -5.29 20.07
CA GLY A 78 -11.87 -6.10 19.33
C GLY A 78 -10.46 -5.52 19.44
N LYS A 79 -9.46 -6.39 19.24
CA LYS A 79 -8.06 -5.96 19.24
C LYS A 79 -7.83 -5.03 18.06
N ILE A 80 -6.98 -4.04 18.27
CA ILE A 80 -6.59 -3.10 17.23
C ILE A 80 -5.11 -3.35 16.96
N LEU A 81 -4.82 -3.58 15.69
CA LEU A 81 -3.49 -3.81 15.15
C LEU A 81 -3.11 -2.61 14.30
N ILE A 82 -1.93 -2.07 14.53
CA ILE A 82 -1.37 -0.92 13.83
C ILE A 82 -0.04 -1.36 13.21
N PRO A 83 0.22 -1.09 11.92
CA PRO A 83 1.51 -1.39 11.33
C PRO A 83 2.61 -0.52 11.94
N LYS A 84 3.73 -1.15 12.29
CA LYS A 84 4.90 -0.48 12.89
C LYS A 84 5.42 0.67 12.06
N ALA A 85 5.49 0.47 10.75
CA ALA A 85 5.98 1.47 9.80
C ALA A 85 5.19 2.78 9.90
N ALA A 86 3.85 2.70 9.91
CA ALA A 86 3.00 3.89 10.01
C ALA A 86 3.12 4.63 11.34
N LEU A 87 3.43 3.93 12.44
CA LEU A 87 3.71 4.58 13.72
C LEU A 87 5.02 5.36 13.68
N LEU A 88 6.07 4.74 13.15
CA LEU A 88 7.37 5.38 13.02
C LEU A 88 7.32 6.57 12.03
N GLU A 89 6.59 6.45 10.94
CA GLU A 89 6.37 7.57 10.01
C GLU A 89 5.60 8.73 10.64
N TYR A 90 4.60 8.43 11.47
CA TYR A 90 3.78 9.48 12.11
C TYR A 90 4.52 10.22 13.25
N PHE A 91 5.38 9.52 14.00
CA PHE A 91 6.08 10.08 15.17
C PHE A 91 7.56 10.41 14.94
N GLY A 92 8.19 9.79 13.96
CA GLY A 92 9.62 9.92 13.62
C GLY A 92 9.89 10.79 12.40
N GLY A 93 8.95 11.67 12.05
CA GLY A 93 9.17 12.74 11.06
C GLY A 93 10.21 13.76 11.51
#